data_AF-A0A158FA03-F1
#
_entry.id   AF-A0A158FA03-F1
#
_cell.length_a   1.000
_cell.length_b   1.000
_cell.length_c   1.000
_cell.angle_alpha   90.00
_cell.angle_beta   90.00
_cell.angle_gamma   90.00
#
_symmetry.space_group_name_H-M   'P 1'
#
loop_
_entity.id
_entity.type
_entity.pdbx_description
1 polymer ?
#
loop_
_entity_poly.entity_id
_entity_poly.type
_entity_poly.pdbx_seq_one_letter_code
_entity_poly.pdbx_strand_id
1 'polypeptide(L)'
;MIDNDALSMQPVLIGRTIELRPLQREHASDLLHAAADGELWNMKLTVVPGPDTIEQYIGKALDGRDAGTVMPFVIVMRDSGCAVGSTRF
;
A
#
# COMPACT_ATOMS: atom_id res chain seq x y z
N MET A 1 -4.48 23.34 11.18
CA MET A 1 -3.43 23.01 10.20
C MET A 1 -3.18 21.54 10.40
N ILE A 2 -3.65 20.68 9.48
CA ILE A 2 -3.43 19.23 9.61
C ILE A 2 -2.04 18.94 9.06
N ASP A 3 -1.31 18.14 9.84
CA ASP A 3 0.11 17.90 9.78
C ASP A 3 0.59 17.37 8.42
N ASN A 4 1.32 18.21 7.70
CA ASN A 4 2.05 17.84 6.48
C ASN A 4 3.39 17.11 6.79
N ASP A 5 3.64 16.77 8.05
CA ASP A 5 4.94 16.25 8.52
C ASP A 5 5.02 14.71 8.51
N ALA A 6 3.86 14.02 8.55
CA ALA A 6 3.84 12.56 8.45
C ALA A 6 4.33 12.04 7.08
N LEU A 7 4.08 12.79 6.00
CA LEU A 7 4.63 12.51 4.66
C LEU A 7 6.13 12.80 4.58
N SER A 8 6.64 13.77 5.34
CA SER A 8 8.07 14.12 5.42
C SER A 8 8.92 12.97 6.00
N MET A 9 8.34 12.18 6.92
CA MET A 9 9.03 11.06 7.58
C MET A 9 8.91 9.71 6.85
N GLN A 10 8.09 9.60 5.79
CA GLN A 10 7.97 8.37 4.99
C GLN A 10 8.63 8.54 3.62
N PRO A 11 9.90 8.14 3.47
CA PRO A 11 10.61 8.31 2.21
C PRO A 11 10.06 7.39 1.12
N VAL A 12 10.23 7.80 -0.13
CA VAL A 12 10.12 6.86 -1.26
C VAL A 12 11.41 6.03 -1.30
N LEU A 13 11.28 4.70 -1.23
CA LEU A 13 12.43 3.79 -1.33
C LEU A 13 12.51 3.25 -2.76
N ILE A 14 13.63 3.51 -3.43
CA ILE A 14 13.81 3.14 -4.84
C ILE A 14 14.72 1.93 -4.93
N GLY A 15 14.16 0.81 -5.40
CA GLY A 15 14.91 -0.40 -5.74
C GLY A 15 15.17 -0.52 -7.24
N ARG A 16 15.84 -1.60 -7.63
CA ARG A 16 16.11 -1.89 -9.05
C ARG A 16 14.82 -2.15 -9.84
N THR A 17 13.93 -2.95 -9.27
CA THR A 17 12.70 -3.45 -9.92
C THR A 17 11.44 -2.75 -9.42
N ILE A 18 11.41 -2.36 -8.15
CA ILE A 18 10.25 -1.79 -7.48
C ILE A 18 10.58 -0.48 -6.77
N GLU A 19 9.55 0.31 -6.52
CA GLU A 19 9.55 1.45 -5.60
C GLU A 19 8.58 1.19 -4.46
N LEU A 20 8.95 1.58 -3.24
CA LEU A 20 8.04 1.66 -2.11
C LEU A 20 7.64 3.12 -1.95
N ARG A 21 6.37 3.43 -2.18
CA ARG A 21 5.82 4.77 -2.01
C ARG A 21 4.90 4.78 -0.78
N PRO A 22 4.79 5.90 -0.03
CA PRO A 22 3.84 6.01 1.06
C PRO A 22 2.45 5.58 0.63
N LEU A 23 1.81 4.70 1.41
CA LEU A 23 0.46 4.26 1.09
C LEU A 23 -0.51 5.45 1.18
N GLN A 24 -1.41 5.56 0.22
CA GLN A 24 -2.47 6.56 0.20
C GLN A 24 -3.81 5.89 -0.15
N ARG A 25 -4.93 6.58 0.08
CA ARG A 25 -6.28 6.02 -0.15
C ARG A 25 -6.51 5.71 -1.63
N GLU A 26 -5.92 6.52 -2.51
CA GLU A 26 -6.06 6.42 -3.96
C GLU A 26 -5.48 5.11 -4.52
N HIS A 27 -4.57 4.46 -3.79
CA HIS A 27 -4.02 3.16 -4.20
C HIS A 27 -5.00 1.99 -4.03
N ALA A 28 -6.20 2.21 -3.46
CA ALA A 28 -7.19 1.16 -3.27
C ALA A 28 -7.59 0.46 -4.58
N SER A 29 -7.86 1.23 -5.64
CA SER A 29 -8.23 0.68 -6.95
C SER A 29 -7.11 -0.14 -7.56
N ASP A 30 -5.88 0.37 -7.48
CA ASP A 30 -4.72 -0.25 -8.10
C ASP A 30 -4.32 -1.52 -7.36
N LEU A 31 -4.41 -1.51 -6.03
CA LEU A 31 -4.21 -2.70 -5.19
C LEU A 31 -5.29 -3.76 -5.42
N LEU A 32 -6.55 -3.34 -5.62
CA LEU A 32 -7.63 -4.26 -5.94
C LEU A 32 -7.42 -4.90 -7.32
N HIS A 33 -6.99 -4.11 -8.31
CA HIS A 33 -6.63 -4.60 -9.64
C HIS A 33 -5.46 -5.59 -9.57
N ALA A 34 -4.42 -5.24 -8.81
CA ALA A 34 -3.25 -6.11 -8.61
C ALA A 34 -3.61 -7.41 -7.89
N ALA A 35 -4.55 -7.38 -6.94
CA ALA A 35 -5.04 -8.58 -6.28
C ALA A 35 -5.88 -9.47 -7.23
N ALA A 36 -6.50 -8.87 -8.25
CA ALA A 36 -7.29 -9.55 -9.26
C ALA A 36 -6.44 -10.19 -10.38
N ASP A 37 -5.30 -9.59 -10.72
CA ASP A 37 -4.38 -10.16 -11.71
C ASP A 37 -3.56 -11.31 -11.10
N GLY A 38 -4.00 -12.55 -11.37
CA GLY A 38 -3.33 -13.79 -10.95
C GLY A 38 -4.02 -14.58 -9.83
N GLU A 39 -5.25 -14.22 -9.44
CA GLU A 39 -5.95 -14.82 -8.28
C GLU A 39 -5.07 -14.89 -7.02
N LEU A 40 -4.36 -13.80 -6.70
CA LEU A 40 -3.46 -13.76 -5.54
C LEU A 40 -4.16 -14.07 -4.21
N TRP A 41 -5.50 -13.94 -4.15
CA TRP A 41 -6.35 -14.43 -3.05
C TRP A 41 -6.25 -15.96 -2.79
N ASN A 42 -5.75 -16.74 -3.76
CA ASN A 42 -5.53 -18.19 -3.64
C ASN A 42 -4.13 -18.56 -3.10
N MET A 43 -3.19 -17.61 -3.01
CA MET A 43 -1.89 -17.86 -2.40
C MET A 43 -1.95 -17.59 -0.89
N LYS A 44 -1.61 -18.60 -0.08
CA LYS A 44 -1.50 -18.52 1.39
C LYS A 44 -0.32 -17.65 1.82
N LEU A 45 -0.32 -16.38 1.47
CA LEU A 45 0.63 -15.40 1.96
C LEU A 45 -0.11 -14.11 2.29
N THR A 46 -0.62 -14.07 3.53
CA THR A 46 -1.26 -12.91 4.18
C THR A 46 -2.61 -12.49 3.59
N VAL A 47 -3.44 -11.87 4.43
CA VAL A 47 -4.82 -11.49 4.12
C VAL A 47 -4.85 -10.59 2.88
N VAL A 48 -5.21 -11.14 1.72
CA VAL A 48 -5.43 -10.37 0.51
C VAL A 48 -6.75 -9.63 0.66
N PRO A 49 -6.76 -8.29 0.72
CA PRO A 49 -8.00 -7.54 0.78
C PRO A 49 -8.80 -7.74 -0.52
N GLY A 50 -10.04 -8.20 -0.38
CA GLY A 50 -11.01 -8.21 -1.47
C GLY A 50 -11.65 -6.83 -1.66
N PRO A 51 -12.54 -6.68 -2.65
CA PRO A 51 -13.22 -5.41 -2.94
C PRO A 51 -13.96 -4.86 -1.72
N ASP A 52 -14.52 -5.73 -0.89
CA ASP A 52 -15.27 -5.32 0.31
C ASP A 52 -14.37 -4.96 1.51
N THR A 53 -13.08 -5.30 1.47
CA THR A 53 -12.17 -5.17 2.62
C THR A 53 -10.95 -4.28 2.37
N ILE A 54 -10.67 -3.89 1.11
CA ILE A 54 -9.53 -3.03 0.74
C ILE A 54 -9.60 -1.64 1.37
N GLU A 55 -10.78 -1.02 1.37
CA GLU A 55 -11.04 0.29 2.00
C GLU A 55 -10.70 0.24 3.49
N GLN A 56 -11.19 -0.77 4.21
CA GLN A 56 -10.95 -0.93 5.64
C GLN A 56 -9.48 -1.29 5.94
N TYR A 57 -8.86 -2.11 5.08
CA TYR A 57 -7.44 -2.46 5.18
C TYR A 57 -6.55 -1.22 5.08
N ILE A 58 -6.78 -0.39 4.05
CA ILE A 58 -6.04 0.87 3.85
C ILE A 58 -6.35 1.83 4.99
N GLY A 59 -7.61 2.00 5.37
CA GLY A 59 -8.02 2.84 6.50
C GLY A 59 -7.23 2.52 7.76
N LYS A 60 -7.18 1.25 8.16
CA LYS A 60 -6.42 0.81 9.35
C LYS A 60 -4.92 1.09 9.23
N ALA A 61 -4.35 0.95 8.04
CA ALA A 61 -2.94 1.24 7.79
C ALA A 61 -2.64 2.75 7.92
N LEU A 62 -3.52 3.60 7.38
CA LEU A 62 -3.40 5.06 7.47
C LEU A 62 -3.63 5.56 8.89
N ASP A 63 -4.62 5.04 9.61
CA ASP A 63 -4.83 5.38 11.03
C ASP A 63 -3.59 5.05 11.87
N GLY A 64 -2.97 3.90 11.59
CA GLY A 64 -1.74 3.50 12.25
C GLY A 64 -0.53 4.37 11.88
N ARG A 65 -0.47 4.89 10.65
CA ARG A 65 0.53 5.89 10.23
C ARG A 65 0.34 7.19 10.96
N ASP A 66 -0.89 7.70 11.01
CA ASP A 66 -1.21 8.98 11.63
C ASP A 66 -0.99 8.90 13.16
N ALA A 67 -1.15 7.70 13.75
CA ALA A 67 -0.77 7.39 15.13
C ALA A 67 0.74 7.17 15.35
N GLY A 68 1.57 7.16 14.30
CA GLY A 68 3.01 6.92 14.38
C GLY A 68 3.39 5.48 14.75
N THR A 69 2.47 4.52 14.61
CA THR A 69 2.64 3.13 15.05
C THR A 69 3.08 2.18 13.95
N VAL A 70 2.83 2.54 12.68
CA VAL A 70 3.23 1.74 11.51
C VAL A 70 3.67 2.64 10.37
N MET A 71 4.49 2.08 9.48
CA MET A 71 4.93 2.75 8.26
C MET A 71 4.44 2.00 6.99
N PRO A 72 3.22 2.29 6.50
CA PRO A 72 2.65 1.58 5.35
C PRO A 72 3.14 2.11 4.00
N PHE A 73 3.45 1.19 3.09
CA PHE A 73 3.89 1.45 1.73
C PHE A 73 3.04 0.69 0.70
N VAL A 74 2.84 1.31 -0.46
CA VAL A 74 2.48 0.61 -1.69
C VAL A 74 3.75 0.18 -2.43
N ILE A 75 3.73 -1.02 -3.00
CA ILE A 75 4.79 -1.57 -3.84
C ILE A 75 4.42 -1.29 -5.29
N VAL A 76 5.27 -0.56 -5.99
CA VAL A 76 5.05 -0.14 -7.38
C VAL A 76 6.13 -0.73 -8.28
N MET A 77 5.73 -1.38 -9.36
CA MET A 77 6.65 -1.85 -10.40
C MET A 77 7.18 -0.67 -11.21
N ARG A 78 8.51 -0.59 -11.41
CA ARG A 78 9.12 0.57 -12.06
C ARG A 78 8.93 0.61 -13.57
N ASP A 79 8.76 -0.54 -14.20
CA ASP A 79 8.57 -0.65 -15.66
C ASP A 79 7.20 -0.17 -16.12
N SER A 80 6.18 -0.43 -15.32
CA SER A 80 4.76 -0.25 -15.62
C SER A 80 4.13 0.87 -14.80
N GLY A 81 4.71 1.22 -13.66
CA GLY A 81 4.11 2.14 -12.69
C GLY A 81 2.91 1.56 -11.94
N CYS A 82 2.61 0.27 -12.15
CA CYS A 82 1.47 -0.39 -11.52
C CYS A 82 1.78 -0.75 -10.07
N ALA A 83 0.80 -0.53 -9.18
CA ALA A 83 0.84 -1.11 -7.85
C ALA A 83 0.74 -2.64 -7.96
N VAL A 84 1.52 -3.37 -7.18
CA VAL A 84 1.54 -4.85 -7.16
C VAL A 84 1.37 -5.43 -5.75
N GLY A 85 1.21 -4.58 -4.74
CA GLY A 85 1.01 -5.00 -3.37
C GLY A 85 1.29 -3.89 -2.37
N SER A 86 1.27 -4.25 -1.08
CA SER A 86 1.58 -3.32 0.00
C SER A 86 2.35 -4.03 1.12
N THR A 87 3.11 -3.25 1.89
CA THR A 87 3.88 -3.74 3.04
C THR A 87 3.89 -2.67 4.14
N ARG A 88 4.20 -3.07 5.37
CA ARG A 88 4.28 -2.16 6.53
C ARG A 88 5.36 -2.60 7.50
N PHE A 89 5.93 -1.64 8.21
CA PHE A 89 6.85 -1.83 9.34
C PHE A 89 6.22 -1.35 10.64
#